data_AF-A0A9E3W892-F1
#
_entry.id   AF-A0A9E3W892-F1
#
_cell.length_a   1.000
_cell.length_b   1.000
_cell.length_c   1.000
_cell.angle_alpha   90.00
_cell.angle_beta   90.00
_cell.angle_gamma   90.00
#
_symmetry.space_group_name_H-M   'P 1'
#
loop_
_entity.id
_entity.type
_entity.pdbx_description
1 polymer ?
#
loop_
_entity_poly.entity_id
_entity_poly.type
_entity_poly.pdbx_seq_one_letter_code
_entity_poly.pdbx_strand_id
1 'polypeptide(L)'
;MDYGMISQIEKARLYADEPERVTFKALTVTFKGDNSTYTITLNESGWHCTCPGFQSHHICPHIMAMERVFKPMLKIPPLPYAPGQNVVSDVEKAVRYADERDRILVESFNVTLRGNNGDHAVSYDRGAWHCDSNSFRLRGVSSHTMAMERILKGMLAEPQKV
;
A
#
# COMPACT_ATOMS: atom_id res chain seq x y z
N MET A 1 5.26 -31.65 10.12
CA MET A 1 5.15 -30.44 9.27
C MET A 1 3.70 -30.35 8.81
N ASP A 2 2.98 -29.30 9.15
CA ASP A 2 1.54 -29.16 8.84
C ASP A 2 1.36 -28.76 7.37
N TYR A 3 0.90 -29.69 6.53
CA TYR A 3 0.64 -29.47 5.09
C TYR A 3 -0.21 -28.23 4.82
N GLY A 4 -1.09 -27.85 5.77
CA GLY A 4 -1.89 -26.64 5.69
C GLY A 4 -1.04 -25.37 5.64
N MET A 5 0.02 -25.28 6.44
CA MET A 5 0.86 -24.08 6.47
C MET A 5 1.76 -23.96 5.24
N ILE A 6 2.27 -25.08 4.72
CA ILE A 6 3.03 -25.11 3.46
C ILE A 6 2.17 -24.51 2.33
N SER A 7 0.93 -24.99 2.19
CA SER A 7 0.00 -24.47 1.18
C SER A 7 -0.30 -22.98 1.35
N GLN A 8 -0.43 -22.48 2.59
CA GLN A 8 -0.62 -21.04 2.83
C GLN A 8 0.60 -20.22 2.39
N ILE A 9 1.82 -20.72 2.62
CA ILE A 9 3.07 -20.05 2.22
C ILE A 9 3.22 -20.02 0.70
N GLU A 10 2.92 -21.13 0.01
CA GLU A 10 2.96 -21.21 -1.45
C GLU A 10 1.96 -20.23 -2.08
N LYS A 11 0.72 -20.23 -1.62
CA LYS A 11 -0.31 -19.27 -2.06
C LYS A 11 0.10 -17.83 -1.79
N ALA A 12 0.70 -17.55 -0.63
CA ALA A 12 1.17 -16.21 -0.31
C ALA A 12 2.25 -15.70 -1.28
N ARG A 13 3.16 -16.58 -1.70
CA ARG A 13 4.17 -16.25 -2.72
C ARG A 13 3.51 -15.95 -4.06
N LEU A 14 2.63 -16.85 -4.52
CA LEU A 14 1.87 -16.67 -5.75
C LEU A 14 1.10 -15.33 -5.76
N TYR A 15 0.37 -15.01 -4.68
CA TYR A 15 -0.41 -13.78 -4.61
C TYR A 15 0.45 -12.52 -4.52
N ALA A 16 1.66 -12.62 -3.97
CA ALA A 16 2.62 -11.51 -3.95
C ALA A 16 3.26 -11.27 -5.32
N ASP A 17 3.46 -12.33 -6.11
CA ASP A 17 3.99 -12.27 -7.47
C ASP A 17 2.94 -11.77 -8.49
N GLU A 18 1.65 -11.80 -8.13
CA GLU A 18 0.50 -11.34 -8.93
C GLU A 18 -0.23 -10.16 -8.26
N PRO A 19 0.42 -8.98 -8.13
CA PRO A 19 -0.10 -7.87 -7.33
C PRO A 19 -1.43 -7.29 -7.83
N GLU A 20 -1.82 -7.51 -9.09
CA GLU A 20 -3.13 -7.14 -9.64
C GLU A 20 -4.32 -7.87 -8.98
N ARG A 21 -4.05 -8.92 -8.21
CA ARG A 21 -5.05 -9.57 -7.33
C ARG A 21 -5.46 -8.68 -6.16
N VAL A 22 -4.59 -7.77 -5.76
CA VAL A 22 -4.82 -6.85 -4.65
C VAL A 22 -5.48 -5.58 -5.19
N THR A 23 -6.43 -5.05 -4.43
CA THR A 23 -7.04 -3.75 -4.72
C THR A 23 -7.12 -2.95 -3.43
N PHE A 24 -6.42 -1.82 -3.35
CA PHE A 24 -6.59 -0.88 -2.23
C PHE A 24 -7.97 -0.25 -2.25
N LYS A 25 -8.63 -0.29 -1.10
CA LYS A 25 -9.89 0.42 -0.80
C LYS A 25 -9.64 1.64 0.06
N ALA A 26 -8.70 1.52 0.99
CA ALA A 26 -8.18 2.63 1.78
C ALA A 26 -6.70 2.39 2.10
N LEU A 27 -5.94 3.47 2.23
CA LEU A 27 -4.53 3.44 2.59
C LEU A 27 -4.17 4.72 3.34
N THR A 28 -3.42 4.59 4.44
CA THR A 28 -2.80 5.70 5.16
C THR A 28 -1.30 5.45 5.26
N VAL A 29 -0.52 6.42 4.83
CA VAL A 29 0.95 6.34 4.80
C VAL A 29 1.55 7.59 5.42
N THR A 30 2.55 7.38 6.27
CA THR A 30 3.54 8.38 6.66
C THR A 30 4.67 8.36 5.62
N PHE A 31 4.86 9.47 4.91
CA PHE A 31 5.78 9.59 3.78
C PHE A 31 6.92 10.55 4.10
N LYS A 32 8.15 10.07 4.05
CA LYS A 32 9.35 10.88 4.26
C LYS A 32 9.78 11.58 2.97
N GLY A 33 9.36 12.84 2.81
CA GLY A 33 9.84 13.72 1.75
C GLY A 33 11.26 14.23 2.04
N ASP A 34 11.80 15.02 1.11
CA ASP A 34 13.15 15.61 1.28
C ASP A 34 13.24 16.58 2.47
N ASN A 35 12.17 17.35 2.70
CA ASN A 35 12.19 18.46 3.68
C ASN A 35 11.41 18.16 4.96
N SER A 36 10.47 17.22 4.92
CA SER A 36 9.58 16.90 6.03
C SER A 36 8.89 15.56 5.80
N THR A 37 8.09 15.15 6.78
CA THR A 37 7.23 13.98 6.69
C THR A 37 5.78 14.43 6.46
N TYR A 38 5.07 13.73 5.58
CA TYR A 38 3.70 14.03 5.20
C TYR A 38 2.81 12.83 5.36
N THR A 39 1.52 13.05 5.60
CA THR A 39 0.54 11.99 5.59
C THR A 39 -0.10 11.92 4.21
N ILE A 40 -0.16 10.73 3.65
CA ILE A 40 -0.86 10.41 2.40
C ILE A 40 -2.04 9.51 2.75
N THR A 41 -3.20 9.83 2.21
CA THR A 41 -4.38 8.97 2.32
C THR A 41 -4.97 8.67 0.94
N LEU A 42 -5.46 7.45 0.77
CA LEU A 42 -6.38 7.06 -0.29
C LEU A 42 -7.68 6.59 0.36
N ASN A 43 -8.81 7.14 -0.11
CA ASN A 43 -10.15 6.69 0.26
C ASN A 43 -11.11 6.86 -0.93
N GLU A 44 -12.42 6.80 -0.68
CA GLU A 44 -13.45 6.94 -1.73
C GLU A 44 -13.41 8.28 -2.47
N SER A 45 -12.91 9.34 -1.83
CA SER A 45 -12.71 10.67 -2.45
C SER A 45 -11.41 10.78 -3.26
N GLY A 46 -10.60 9.72 -3.29
CA GLY A 46 -9.33 9.66 -3.98
C GLY A 46 -8.12 9.94 -3.08
N TRP A 47 -7.04 10.43 -3.70
CA TRP A 47 -5.80 10.73 -3.02
C TRP A 47 -5.84 12.06 -2.27
N HIS A 48 -5.14 12.11 -1.14
CA HIS A 48 -4.81 13.34 -0.44
C HIS A 48 -3.39 13.26 0.12
N CYS A 49 -2.67 14.39 0.11
CA CYS A 49 -1.38 14.51 0.76
C CYS A 49 -1.31 15.83 1.55
N THR A 50 -0.76 15.79 2.76
CA THR A 50 -0.62 16.99 3.61
C THR A 50 0.48 17.95 3.17
N CYS A 51 1.24 17.63 2.11
CA CYS A 51 2.31 18.50 1.63
C CYS A 51 1.78 19.78 0.95
N PRO A 52 2.51 20.91 1.03
CA PRO A 52 2.06 22.18 0.43
C PRO A 52 1.78 22.09 -1.07
N GLY A 53 2.59 21.34 -1.82
CA GLY A 53 2.40 21.17 -3.27
C GLY A 53 1.04 20.55 -3.62
N PHE A 54 0.58 19.57 -2.85
CA PHE A 54 -0.74 18.97 -3.05
C PHE A 54 -1.88 19.92 -2.67
N GLN A 55 -1.70 20.74 -1.62
CA GLN A 55 -2.71 21.74 -1.24
C GLN A 55 -2.90 22.80 -2.33
N SER A 56 -1.82 23.16 -3.03
CA SER A 56 -1.85 24.16 -4.12
C SER A 56 -2.32 23.60 -5.46
N HIS A 57 -1.93 22.37 -5.81
CA HIS A 57 -2.09 21.83 -7.17
C HIS A 57 -2.96 20.56 -7.24
N HIS A 58 -3.32 19.98 -6.10
CA HIS A 58 -4.01 18.69 -5.98
C HIS A 58 -3.25 17.52 -6.63
N ILE A 59 -1.94 17.68 -6.84
CA ILE A 59 -1.00 16.65 -7.28
C ILE A 59 0.38 17.03 -6.73
N CYS A 60 1.20 16.03 -6.42
CA CYS A 60 2.55 16.23 -5.90
C CYS A 60 3.42 14.98 -6.14
N PRO A 61 4.76 15.10 -5.99
CA PRO A 61 5.68 13.97 -6.18
C PRO A 61 5.37 12.77 -5.29
N HIS A 62 4.84 13.00 -4.08
CA HIS A 62 4.53 11.93 -3.14
C HIS A 62 3.36 11.07 -3.65
N ILE A 63 2.26 11.67 -4.12
CA ILE A 63 1.16 10.92 -4.73
C ILE A 63 1.62 10.21 -5.99
N MET A 64 2.39 10.88 -6.84
CA MET A 64 2.93 10.27 -8.06
C MET A 64 3.83 9.06 -7.76
N ALA A 65 4.63 9.12 -6.69
CA ALA A 65 5.41 7.98 -6.21
C ALA A 65 4.49 6.84 -5.77
N MET A 66 3.45 7.12 -4.99
CA MET A 66 2.47 6.12 -4.54
C MET A 66 1.73 5.46 -5.71
N GLU A 67 1.32 6.24 -6.71
CA GLU A 67 0.69 5.74 -7.94
C GLU A 67 1.63 4.83 -8.73
N ARG A 68 2.93 5.15 -8.77
CA ARG A 68 3.95 4.32 -9.41
C ARG A 68 4.18 3.02 -8.64
N VAL A 69 4.33 3.12 -7.32
CA VAL A 69 4.59 2.00 -6.40
C VAL A 69 3.43 1.00 -6.39
N PHE A 70 2.21 1.49 -6.33
CA PHE A 70 1.00 0.67 -6.16
C PHE A 70 0.20 0.50 -7.45
N LYS A 71 0.73 0.88 -8.61
CA LYS A 71 0.02 0.85 -9.91
C LYS A 71 -0.86 -0.37 -10.16
N PRO A 72 -0.39 -1.63 -10.02
CA PRO A 72 -1.23 -2.80 -10.30
C PRO A 72 -2.39 -2.97 -9.29
N MET A 73 -2.30 -2.33 -8.12
CA MET A 73 -3.22 -2.48 -7.00
C MET A 73 -4.24 -1.33 -6.88
N LEU A 74 -4.22 -0.37 -7.80
CA LEU A 74 -5.12 0.79 -7.80
C LEU A 74 -6.25 0.62 -8.81
N LYS A 75 -7.48 0.95 -8.39
CA LYS A 75 -8.68 0.99 -9.24
C LYS A 75 -9.11 2.41 -9.59
N ILE A 76 -8.29 3.40 -9.25
CA ILE A 76 -8.51 4.81 -9.59
C ILE A 76 -7.52 5.22 -10.69
N PRO A 77 -7.91 6.12 -11.60
CA PRO A 77 -6.96 6.67 -12.56
C PRO A 77 -5.90 7.51 -11.83
N PRO A 78 -4.69 7.64 -12.40
CA PRO A 78 -3.69 8.55 -11.86
C PRO A 78 -4.20 9.99 -11.94
N LEU A 79 -3.80 10.81 -10.97
CA LEU A 79 -4.16 12.22 -10.97
C LEU A 79 -3.52 12.96 -12.15
N PRO A 80 -4.25 13.90 -12.79
CA PRO A 80 -3.71 14.69 -13.89
C PRO A 80 -2.70 15.71 -13.38
N TYR A 81 -1.80 16.14 -14.27
CA TYR A 81 -0.95 17.31 -14.00
C TYR A 81 -1.78 18.59 -13.92
N ALA A 82 -1.31 19.53 -13.11
CA ALA A 82 -1.99 20.79 -12.87
C ALA A 82 -1.23 22.00 -13.45
N PRO A 83 -1.93 23.07 -13.85
CA PRO A 83 -1.29 24.34 -14.20
C PRO A 83 -0.42 24.89 -13.07
N GLY A 84 0.75 25.42 -13.41
CA GLY A 84 1.70 25.99 -12.44
C GLY A 84 2.53 24.96 -11.65
N GLN A 85 2.30 23.66 -11.87
CA GLN A 85 3.13 22.60 -11.27
C GLN A 85 4.52 22.54 -11.93
N ASN A 86 5.57 22.27 -11.15
CA ASN A 86 6.88 21.95 -11.67
C ASN A 86 6.96 20.46 -12.07
N VAL A 87 6.28 20.10 -13.16
CA VAL A 87 6.07 18.70 -13.57
C VAL A 87 7.38 17.92 -13.72
N VAL A 88 8.42 18.53 -14.32
CA VAL A 88 9.69 17.83 -14.55
C VAL A 88 10.34 17.43 -13.23
N SER A 89 10.54 18.40 -12.32
CA SER A 89 11.12 18.11 -11.00
C SER A 89 10.26 17.16 -10.19
N ASP A 90 8.93 17.26 -10.33
CA ASP A 90 8.01 16.40 -9.59
C ASP A 90 8.06 14.95 -10.06
N VAL A 91 8.15 14.72 -11.37
CA VAL A 91 8.33 13.39 -11.96
C VAL A 91 9.66 12.79 -11.52
N GLU A 92 10.76 13.54 -11.57
CA GLU A 92 12.08 13.08 -11.14
C GLU A 92 12.08 12.64 -9.67
N LYS A 93 11.49 13.46 -8.80
CA LYS A 93 11.30 13.12 -7.38
C LYS A 93 10.42 11.89 -7.20
N ALA A 94 9.30 11.80 -7.92
CA ALA A 94 8.39 10.67 -7.83
C ALA A 94 9.05 9.34 -8.22
N VAL A 95 9.88 9.34 -9.27
CA VAL A 95 10.66 8.17 -9.67
C VAL A 95 11.62 7.78 -8.55
N ARG A 96 12.42 8.73 -8.06
CA ARG A 96 13.38 8.48 -7.00
C ARG A 96 12.72 7.98 -5.72
N TYR A 97 11.65 8.61 -5.26
CA TYR A 97 10.95 8.19 -4.05
C TYR A 97 10.27 6.82 -4.19
N ALA A 98 9.83 6.44 -5.40
CA ALA A 98 9.28 5.12 -5.65
C ALA A 98 10.34 4.01 -5.56
N ASP A 99 11.61 4.34 -5.83
CA ASP A 99 12.72 3.40 -5.67
C ASP A 99 13.20 3.35 -4.20
N GLU A 100 13.20 4.49 -3.50
CA GLU A 100 13.53 4.63 -2.07
C GLU A 100 12.34 4.20 -1.16
N ARG A 101 11.99 2.91 -1.19
CA ARG A 101 10.81 2.34 -0.49
C ARG A 101 10.79 2.58 1.02
N ASP A 102 11.94 2.78 1.66
CA ASP A 102 12.06 3.11 3.10
C ASP A 102 11.44 4.47 3.46
N ARG A 103 11.14 5.32 2.48
CA ARG A 103 10.39 6.56 2.67
C ARG A 103 8.90 6.35 2.95
N ILE A 104 8.38 5.18 2.61
CA ILE A 104 6.95 4.88 2.61
C ILE A 104 6.66 4.02 3.83
N LEU A 105 6.07 4.63 4.86
CA LEU A 105 5.63 3.92 6.05
C LEU A 105 4.10 3.77 6.02
N VAL A 106 3.64 2.57 5.72
CA VAL A 106 2.22 2.18 5.73
C VAL A 106 1.76 2.04 7.16
N GLU A 107 0.89 2.96 7.58
CA GLU A 107 0.27 2.98 8.91
C GLU A 107 -0.93 2.05 8.94
N SER A 108 -1.82 2.15 7.94
CA SER A 108 -3.01 1.33 7.84
C SER A 108 -3.48 1.16 6.41
N PHE A 109 -4.18 0.06 6.12
CA PHE A 109 -4.88 -0.13 4.85
C PHE A 109 -6.06 -1.08 4.97
N ASN A 110 -6.94 -0.97 3.98
CA ASN A 110 -7.95 -1.97 3.64
C ASN A 110 -7.78 -2.37 2.18
N VAL A 111 -7.67 -3.66 1.91
CA VAL A 111 -7.60 -4.21 0.55
C VAL A 111 -8.62 -5.31 0.35
N THR A 112 -9.03 -5.48 -0.90
CA THR A 112 -9.59 -6.74 -1.38
C THR A 112 -8.47 -7.53 -2.05
N LEU A 113 -8.29 -8.80 -1.69
CA LEU A 113 -7.32 -9.70 -2.31
C LEU A 113 -8.05 -10.89 -2.93
N ARG A 114 -7.87 -11.07 -4.25
CA ARG A 114 -8.44 -12.21 -4.99
C ARG A 114 -7.62 -13.48 -4.77
N GLY A 115 -8.10 -14.36 -3.90
CA GLY A 115 -7.57 -15.70 -3.73
C GLY A 115 -8.06 -16.67 -4.82
N ASN A 116 -7.70 -17.94 -4.70
CA ASN A 116 -8.14 -18.98 -5.65
C ASN A 116 -9.64 -19.30 -5.52
N ASN A 117 -10.20 -19.08 -4.32
CA ASN A 117 -11.55 -19.52 -3.95
C ASN A 117 -12.50 -18.32 -3.70
N GLY A 118 -12.11 -17.13 -4.16
CA GLY A 118 -12.88 -15.90 -3.96
C GLY A 118 -12.03 -14.75 -3.44
N ASP A 119 -12.70 -13.61 -3.31
CA ASP A 119 -12.11 -12.37 -2.80
C ASP A 119 -12.17 -12.33 -1.28
N HIS A 120 -11.10 -11.82 -0.67
CA HIS A 120 -10.97 -11.70 0.78
C HIS A 120 -10.65 -10.26 1.18
N ALA A 121 -11.34 -9.76 2.19
CA ALA A 121 -10.98 -8.51 2.84
C ALA A 121 -9.75 -8.74 3.74
N VAL A 122 -8.72 -7.93 3.54
CA VAL A 122 -7.51 -7.89 4.38
C VAL A 122 -7.32 -6.46 4.87
N SER A 123 -7.07 -6.31 6.15
CA SER A 123 -6.76 -5.02 6.74
C SER A 123 -5.54 -5.09 7.65
N TYR A 124 -4.95 -3.92 7.82
CA TYR A 124 -3.80 -3.69 8.65
C TYR A 124 -3.94 -2.33 9.31
N ASP A 125 -3.62 -2.24 10.61
CA ASP A 125 -3.48 -1.00 11.36
C ASP A 125 -2.34 -1.16 12.37
N ARG A 126 -1.18 -0.57 12.07
CA ARG A 126 -0.01 -0.44 12.96
C ARG A 126 0.35 -1.74 13.72
N GLY A 127 0.56 -2.80 12.97
CA GLY A 127 0.93 -4.13 13.46
C GLY A 127 -0.25 -5.08 13.66
N ALA A 128 -1.48 -4.56 13.74
CA ALA A 128 -2.67 -5.39 13.86
C ALA A 128 -3.16 -5.81 12.45
N TRP A 129 -3.10 -7.11 12.17
CA TRP A 129 -3.60 -7.70 10.94
C TRP A 129 -5.00 -8.27 11.12
N HIS A 130 -5.80 -8.23 10.06
CA HIS A 130 -7.05 -8.96 9.97
C HIS A 130 -7.30 -9.49 8.57
N CYS A 131 -7.92 -10.67 8.47
CA CYS A 131 -8.43 -11.22 7.23
C CYS A 131 -9.70 -12.03 7.50
N ASP A 132 -10.69 -11.90 6.62
CA ASP A 132 -11.98 -12.60 6.72
C ASP A 132 -11.91 -14.10 6.38
N SER A 133 -10.74 -14.62 6.00
CA SER A 133 -10.56 -16.03 5.65
C SER A 133 -10.64 -16.95 6.88
N ASN A 134 -11.06 -18.20 6.67
CA ASN A 134 -11.11 -19.19 7.75
C ASN A 134 -9.72 -19.50 8.33
N SER A 135 -8.68 -19.55 7.47
CA SER A 135 -7.31 -19.78 7.91
C SER A 135 -6.86 -18.73 8.93
N PHE A 136 -7.19 -17.46 8.67
CA PHE A 136 -6.83 -16.36 9.57
C PHE A 136 -7.58 -16.47 10.90
N ARG A 137 -8.89 -16.74 10.89
CA ARG A 137 -9.65 -16.94 12.14
C ARG A 137 -9.09 -18.05 13.02
N LEU A 138 -8.60 -19.13 12.41
CA LEU A 138 -8.08 -20.28 13.14
C LEU A 138 -6.65 -20.09 13.67
N ARG A 139 -5.82 -19.29 12.98
CA ARG A 139 -4.36 -19.26 13.22
C ARG A 139 -3.77 -17.87 13.42
N GLY A 140 -4.54 -16.81 13.23
CA GLY A 140 -4.05 -15.42 13.19
C GLY A 140 -3.19 -15.09 11.97
N VAL A 141 -3.08 -16.01 11.00
CA VAL A 141 -2.29 -15.84 9.77
C VAL A 141 -2.97 -16.53 8.59
N SER A 142 -2.79 -16.00 7.38
CA SER A 142 -3.31 -16.62 6.16
C SER A 142 -2.40 -16.31 4.97
N SER A 143 -2.61 -16.99 3.85
CA SER A 143 -1.95 -16.68 2.58
C SER A 143 -2.13 -15.22 2.17
N HIS A 144 -3.26 -14.60 2.52
CA HIS A 144 -3.58 -13.22 2.15
C HIS A 144 -2.77 -12.20 2.95
N THR A 145 -2.72 -12.35 4.28
CA THR A 145 -1.90 -11.46 5.13
C THR A 145 -0.42 -11.62 4.81
N MET A 146 0.03 -12.87 4.64
CA MET A 146 1.40 -13.19 4.24
C MET A 146 1.79 -12.64 2.86
N ALA A 147 0.86 -12.57 1.90
CA ALA A 147 1.10 -11.95 0.61
C ALA A 147 1.29 -10.44 0.76
N MET A 148 0.42 -9.78 1.52
CA MET A 148 0.55 -8.35 1.79
C MET A 148 1.85 -8.01 2.54
N GLU A 149 2.25 -8.82 3.52
CA GLU A 149 3.56 -8.69 4.20
C GLU A 149 4.74 -8.76 3.21
N ARG A 150 4.66 -9.61 2.18
CA ARG A 150 5.69 -9.72 1.14
C ARG A 150 5.70 -8.51 0.22
N ILE A 151 4.52 -8.09 -0.26
CA ILE A 151 4.36 -6.94 -1.15
C ILE A 151 4.86 -5.65 -0.46
N LEU A 152 4.53 -5.49 0.82
CA LEU A 152 4.85 -4.30 1.61
C LEU A 152 6.11 -4.46 2.45
N LYS A 153 6.98 -5.41 2.11
CA LYS A 153 8.22 -5.65 2.85
C LYS A 153 9.06 -4.37 2.93
N GLY A 154 9.40 -3.98 4.15
CA GLY A 154 10.17 -2.76 4.44
C GLY A 154 9.36 -1.47 4.42
N MET A 155 8.03 -1.54 4.18
CA MET A 155 7.13 -0.39 4.19
C MET A 155 6.14 -0.41 5.37
N LEU A 156 6.00 -1.52 6.10
CA LEU A 156 5.04 -1.60 7.21
C LEU A 156 5.59 -0.97 8.48
N ALA A 157 4.77 -0.16 9.16
CA ALA A 157 5.11 0.33 10.50
C ALA A 157 5.29 -0.84 11.48
N GLU A 158 6.34 -0.81 12.31
CA GLU A 158 6.43 -1.78 13.40
C GLU A 158 5.39 -1.46 14.49
N PRO A 159 4.80 -2.47 15.15
CA PRO A 159 3.99 -2.22 16.34
C PRO A 159 4.84 -1.45 17.36
N GLN A 160 4.32 -0.33 17.86
CA GLN A 160 5.00 0.47 18.87
C GLN A 160 5.22 -0.41 20.11
N LYS A 161 6.48 -0.77 20.37
CA LYS A 161 6.86 -1.44 21.62
C LYS A 161 6.62 -0.44 22.75
N VAL A 162 5.56 -0.66 23.52
CA VAL A 162 5.29 0.03 24.79
C VAL A 162 6.27 -0.49 25.83
#